data_AF-A0A969BJP5-F1
#
_entry.id   AF-A0A969BJP5-F1
#
_cell.length_a   1.000
_cell.length_b   1.000
_cell.length_c   1.000
_cell.angle_alpha   90.00
_cell.angle_beta   90.00
_cell.angle_gamma   90.00
#
_symmetry.space_group_name_H-M   'P 1'
#
loop_
_entity.id
_entity.type
_entity.pdbx_description
1 polymer ?
#
loop_
_entity_poly.entity_id
_entity_poly.type
_entity_poly.pdbx_seq_one_letter_code
_entity_poly.pdbx_strand_id
1 'polypeptide(L)'
;MHSNLLLRAIVAIILLTHSIPGMFDGGVNAFGSLYLNEIGFAPLGVPIAWAIKLSHVACAVALVANRYVVAACIVTIFVLVMGIIMVHLPEGWYVVGGGRNGIEYNVLLIVVLLHVMFAHVRKKTGTI
;
A
#
# COMPACT_ATOMS: atom_id res chain seq x y z
N MET A 1 -20.96 15.43 -10.34
CA MET A 1 -20.89 14.76 -9.03
C MET A 1 -19.86 13.63 -9.05
N HIS A 2 -18.95 13.60 -8.07
CA HIS A 2 -18.53 12.39 -7.33
C HIS A 2 -17.76 11.18 -7.91
N SER A 3 -17.18 11.19 -9.12
CA SER A 3 -16.69 9.93 -9.71
C SER A 3 -15.30 9.40 -9.27
N ASN A 4 -14.96 9.46 -7.98
CA ASN A 4 -13.84 8.69 -7.39
C ASN A 4 -14.04 8.38 -5.89
N LEU A 5 -15.13 8.83 -5.25
CA LEU A 5 -15.34 8.58 -3.81
C LEU A 5 -15.45 7.08 -3.53
N LEU A 6 -16.21 6.35 -4.36
CA LEU A 6 -16.33 4.90 -4.26
C LEU A 6 -14.98 4.21 -4.40
N LEU A 7 -14.19 4.57 -5.43
CA LEU A 7 -12.86 4.00 -5.64
C LEU A 7 -11.95 4.25 -4.43
N ARG A 8 -11.95 5.47 -3.89
CA ARG A 8 -11.13 5.85 -2.74
C ARG A 8 -11.59 5.15 -1.46
N ALA A 9 -12.89 4.97 -1.27
CA ALA A 9 -13.44 4.22 -0.15
C ALA A 9 -13.04 2.74 -0.22
N ILE A 10 -13.16 2.10 -1.40
CA ILE A 10 -12.76 0.70 -1.58
C ILE A 10 -11.25 0.52 -1.39
N VAL A 11 -10.42 1.41 -1.95
CA VAL A 11 -8.97 1.39 -1.73
C VAL A 11 -8.63 1.58 -0.25
N ALA A 12 -9.31 2.50 0.45
CA ALA A 12 -9.13 2.69 1.88
C ALA A 12 -9.49 1.42 2.67
N ILE A 13 -10.62 0.78 2.38
CA ILE A 13 -11.02 -0.50 3.01
C ILE A 13 -9.96 -1.57 2.76
N ILE A 14 -9.48 -1.69 1.53
CA ILE A 14 -8.42 -2.61 1.15
C ILE A 14 -7.14 -2.36 1.98
N LEU A 15 -6.66 -1.12 2.04
CA LEU A 15 -5.45 -0.76 2.78
C LEU A 15 -5.61 -1.05 4.28
N LEU A 16 -6.78 -0.76 4.85
CA LEU A 16 -7.08 -1.01 6.26
C LEU A 16 -7.14 -2.51 6.56
N THR A 17 -7.85 -3.29 5.76
CA THR A 17 -8.00 -4.75 5.95
C THR A 17 -6.68 -5.51 5.78
N HIS A 18 -5.74 -5.01 4.99
CA HIS A 18 -4.39 -5.59 4.86
C HIS A 18 -3.40 -5.09 5.91
N SER A 19 -3.70 -4.00 6.61
CA SER A 19 -2.78 -3.38 7.55
C SER A 19 -3.13 -3.68 9.00
N ILE A 20 -4.41 -3.53 9.36
CA ILE A 20 -4.88 -3.58 10.75
C ILE A 20 -4.75 -4.96 11.38
N PRO A 21 -5.16 -6.09 10.76
CA PRO A 21 -5.09 -7.40 11.42
C PRO A 21 -3.67 -7.76 11.88
N GLY A 22 -2.67 -7.49 11.02
CA GLY A 22 -1.26 -7.73 11.31
C GLY A 22 -0.72 -6.97 12.52
N MET A 23 -1.34 -5.86 12.89
CA MET A 23 -0.94 -5.05 14.05
C MET A 23 -1.31 -5.73 15.38
N PHE A 24 -2.23 -6.69 15.36
CA PHE A 24 -2.76 -7.35 16.56
C PHE A 24 -2.40 -8.83 16.67
N ASP A 25 -1.95 -9.47 15.58
CA ASP A 25 -1.55 -10.88 15.55
C ASP A 25 -0.03 -11.10 15.72
N GLY A 26 0.74 -10.02 15.87
CA GLY A 26 2.20 -10.05 15.97
C GLY A 26 2.94 -10.13 14.62
N GLY A 27 2.22 -10.22 13.51
CA GLY A 27 2.76 -10.36 12.16
C GLY A 27 3.65 -9.20 11.74
N VAL A 28 3.36 -7.97 12.17
CA VAL A 28 4.22 -6.79 11.88
C VAL A 28 5.58 -6.92 12.57
N ASN A 29 5.59 -7.34 13.84
CA ASN A 29 6.84 -7.54 14.57
C ASN A 29 7.63 -8.70 13.97
N ALA A 30 6.97 -9.81 13.65
CA ALA A 30 7.59 -10.97 13.02
C ALA A 30 8.20 -10.62 11.64
N PHE A 31 7.50 -9.86 10.80
CA PHE A 31 8.04 -9.40 9.52
C PHE A 31 9.29 -8.52 9.71
N GLY A 32 9.26 -7.62 10.69
CA GLY A 32 10.40 -6.78 11.00
C GLY A 32 11.60 -7.55 11.56
N SER A 33 11.37 -8.44 12.54
CA SER A 33 12.43 -9.12 13.26
C SER A 33 12.98 -10.35 12.55
N LEU A 34 12.12 -11.13 11.88
CA LEU A 34 12.49 -12.41 11.27
C LEU A 34 12.78 -12.32 9.76
N TYR A 35 12.37 -11.24 9.10
CA TYR A 35 12.60 -11.05 7.67
C TYR A 35 13.44 -9.81 7.37
N LEU A 36 12.96 -8.60 7.74
CA LEU A 36 13.68 -7.37 7.39
C LEU A 36 15.08 -7.30 8.02
N ASN A 37 15.21 -7.71 9.27
CA ASN A 37 16.53 -7.76 9.92
C ASN A 37 17.50 -8.72 9.21
N GLU A 38 17.03 -9.89 8.79
CA GLU A 38 17.84 -10.94 8.14
C GLU A 38 18.38 -10.49 6.77
N ILE A 39 17.64 -9.63 6.06
CA ILE A 39 18.05 -9.11 4.74
C ILE A 39 18.82 -7.79 4.82
N GLY A 40 19.26 -7.38 6.02
CA GLY A 40 20.20 -6.27 6.20
C GLY A 40 19.61 -4.97 6.77
N PHE A 41 18.35 -4.95 7.20
CA PHE A 41 17.76 -3.78 7.86
C PHE A 41 17.94 -3.78 9.39
N ALA A 42 18.67 -4.74 9.97
CA ALA A 42 18.93 -4.76 11.40
C ALA A 42 19.69 -3.49 11.84
N PRO A 43 19.35 -2.88 13.00
CA PRO A 43 18.30 -3.26 13.96
C PRO A 43 16.93 -2.59 13.70
N LEU A 44 16.75 -1.95 12.54
CA LEU A 44 15.60 -1.13 12.18
C LEU A 44 14.44 -1.90 11.53
N GLY A 45 14.52 -3.22 11.36
CA GLY A 45 13.49 -4.00 10.67
C GLY A 45 12.09 -3.85 11.29
N VAL A 46 11.97 -3.92 12.61
CA VAL A 46 10.67 -3.72 13.31
C VAL A 46 10.14 -2.29 13.13
N PRO A 47 10.91 -1.22 13.41
CA PRO A 47 10.50 0.15 13.09
C PRO A 47 10.05 0.34 11.63
N ILE A 48 10.76 -0.24 10.66
CA ILE A 48 10.42 -0.14 9.24
C ILE A 48 9.11 -0.88 8.93
N ALA A 49 8.90 -2.08 9.47
CA ALA A 49 7.65 -2.82 9.32
C ALA A 49 6.44 -2.03 9.83
N TRP A 50 6.58 -1.39 11.00
CA TRP A 50 5.55 -0.50 11.54
C TRP A 50 5.33 0.74 10.68
N ALA A 51 6.39 1.38 10.21
CA ALA A 51 6.30 2.53 9.31
C ALA A 51 5.52 2.19 8.03
N ILE A 52 5.77 1.03 7.45
CA ILE A 52 5.04 0.51 6.28
C ILE A 52 3.54 0.41 6.59
N LYS A 53 3.16 -0.29 7.66
CA LYS A 53 1.75 -0.53 7.99
C LYS A 53 1.01 0.75 8.40
N LEU A 54 1.66 1.63 9.16
CA LEU A 54 1.12 2.94 9.52
C LEU A 54 0.96 3.85 8.29
N SER A 55 1.86 3.76 7.31
CA SER A 55 1.73 4.53 6.06
C SER A 55 0.47 4.15 5.27
N HIS A 56 0.10 2.86 5.26
CA HIS A 56 -1.14 2.40 4.61
C HIS A 56 -2.39 2.91 5.32
N VAL A 57 -2.40 2.89 6.65
CA VAL A 57 -3.50 3.46 7.45
C VAL A 57 -3.61 4.97 7.21
N ALA A 58 -2.48 5.69 7.23
CA ALA A 58 -2.44 7.11 6.93
C ALA A 58 -2.93 7.42 5.50
N CYS A 59 -2.59 6.57 4.53
CA CYS A 59 -3.08 6.70 3.16
C CYS A 59 -4.60 6.49 3.09
N ALA A 60 -5.14 5.46 3.74
CA ALA A 60 -6.59 5.26 3.80
C ALA A 60 -7.32 6.49 4.36
N VAL A 61 -6.82 7.07 5.47
CA VAL A 61 -7.39 8.30 6.06
C VAL A 61 -7.27 9.49 5.10
N ALA A 62 -6.11 9.70 4.48
CA ALA A 62 -5.88 10.77 3.49
C ALA A 62 -6.82 10.64 2.27
N LEU A 63 -7.06 9.41 1.82
CA LEU A 63 -7.99 9.12 0.72
C LEU A 63 -9.43 9.44 1.10
N VAL A 64 -9.90 9.08 2.29
CA VAL A 64 -11.28 9.41 2.70
C VAL A 64 -11.45 10.91 2.97
N ALA A 65 -10.49 11.52 3.68
CA ALA A 65 -10.52 12.93 4.04
C ALA A 65 -10.26 13.90 2.87
N ASN A 66 -9.87 13.38 1.70
CA ASN A 66 -9.48 14.20 0.54
C ASN A 66 -8.35 15.20 0.83
N ARG A 67 -7.43 14.84 1.72
CA ARG A 67 -6.31 15.68 2.15
C ARG A 67 -5.00 14.90 2.02
N TYR A 68 -3.93 15.57 1.59
CA TYR A 68 -2.59 14.97 1.38
C TYR A 68 -2.57 13.78 0.40
N VAL A 69 -3.55 13.67 -0.49
CA VAL A 69 -3.78 12.53 -1.40
C VAL A 69 -2.53 12.17 -2.20
N VAL A 70 -1.91 13.17 -2.83
CA VAL A 70 -0.73 12.96 -3.69
C VAL A 70 0.43 12.36 -2.90
N ALA A 71 0.78 12.96 -1.75
CA ALA A 71 1.87 12.48 -0.91
C ALA A 71 1.59 11.05 -0.38
N ALA A 72 0.37 10.80 0.08
CA ALA A 72 -0.05 9.49 0.56
C ALA A 72 0.04 8.40 -0.53
N CYS A 73 -0.42 8.72 -1.75
CA CYS A 73 -0.30 7.82 -2.90
C CYS A 73 1.15 7.52 -3.25
N ILE A 74 2.03 8.54 -3.30
CA ILE A 74 3.46 8.35 -3.62
C ILE A 74 4.13 7.40 -2.63
N VAL A 75 3.95 7.64 -1.32
CA VAL A 75 4.52 6.79 -0.27
C VAL A 75 4.01 5.35 -0.38
N THR A 76 2.70 5.18 -0.58
CA THR A 76 2.09 3.85 -0.68
C THR A 76 2.55 3.11 -1.94
N ILE A 77 2.64 3.80 -3.08
CA ILE A 77 3.17 3.22 -4.33
C ILE A 77 4.62 2.77 -4.13
N PHE A 78 5.47 3.59 -3.49
CA PHE A 78 6.84 3.22 -3.18
C PHE A 78 6.91 1.92 -2.35
N VAL A 79 6.10 1.83 -1.29
CA VAL A 79 6.01 0.63 -0.44
C VAL A 79 5.54 -0.59 -1.24
N LEU A 80 4.52 -0.46 -2.10
CA LEU A 80 4.04 -1.55 -2.95
C LEU A 80 5.12 -2.03 -3.94
N VAL A 81 5.88 -1.11 -4.53
CA VAL A 81 7.01 -1.44 -5.42
C VAL A 81 8.11 -2.19 -4.66
N MET A 82 8.48 -1.73 -3.47
CA MET A 82 9.44 -2.45 -2.63
C MET A 82 8.92 -3.83 -2.21
N GLY A 83 7.63 -3.94 -1.89
CA GLY A 83 6.97 -5.21 -1.61
C GLY A 83 7.04 -6.18 -2.80
N ILE A 84 6.85 -5.69 -4.03
CA ILE A 84 7.06 -6.48 -5.24
C ILE A 84 8.50 -7.00 -5.28
N ILE A 85 9.49 -6.11 -5.23
CA ILE A 85 10.91 -6.48 -5.42
C ILE A 85 11.39 -7.45 -4.34
N MET A 86 11.02 -7.20 -3.09
CA MET A 86 11.58 -7.92 -1.95
C MET A 86 10.82 -9.22 -1.65
N VAL A 87 9.49 -9.22 -1.83
CA VAL A 87 8.63 -10.30 -1.30
C VAL A 87 7.90 -11.06 -2.40
N HIS A 88 7.26 -10.36 -3.35
CA HIS A 88 6.27 -10.98 -4.22
C HIS A 88 6.80 -11.43 -5.59
N LEU A 89 7.85 -10.79 -6.11
CA LEU A 89 8.40 -11.11 -7.43
C LEU A 89 8.85 -12.58 -7.57
N PRO A 90 9.48 -13.22 -6.56
CA PRO A 90 9.83 -14.64 -6.63
C PRO A 90 8.62 -15.59 -6.76
N GLU A 91 7.45 -15.18 -6.27
CA GLU A 91 6.22 -15.96 -6.31
C GLU A 91 5.45 -15.80 -7.64
N GLY A 92 5.95 -14.97 -8.56
CA GLY A 92 5.38 -14.77 -9.89
C GLY A 92 4.16 -13.85 -9.90
N TRP A 93 3.22 -14.09 -10.81
CA TRP A 93 2.10 -13.17 -11.07
C TRP A 93 0.91 -13.34 -10.11
N TYR A 94 0.48 -14.57 -9.89
CA TYR A 94 -0.85 -14.86 -9.35
C TYR A 94 -0.95 -14.74 -7.83
N VAL A 95 -1.97 -14.01 -7.35
CA VAL A 95 -2.44 -14.06 -5.95
C VAL A 95 -3.48 -15.16 -5.79
N VAL A 96 -4.33 -15.38 -6.80
CA VAL A 96 -5.27 -16.51 -6.89
C VAL A 96 -5.15 -17.16 -8.27
N GLY A 97 -5.30 -18.50 -8.34
CA GLY A 97 -5.26 -19.25 -9.59
C GLY A 97 -3.99 -20.10 -9.71
N GLY A 98 -3.17 -19.86 -10.74
CA GLY A 98 -1.96 -20.64 -11.03
C GLY A 98 -0.78 -20.44 -10.07
N GLY A 99 -0.99 -19.73 -8.94
CA GLY A 99 0.02 -19.41 -7.93
C GLY A 99 -0.60 -18.79 -6.69
N ARG A 100 0.25 -18.32 -5.78
CA ARG A 100 -0.14 -17.59 -4.55
C ARG A 100 0.86 -16.47 -4.29
N ASN A 101 0.44 -15.43 -3.57
CA ASN A 101 1.33 -14.37 -3.08
C ASN A 101 2.11 -13.61 -4.18
N GLY A 102 1.69 -13.67 -5.44
CA GLY A 102 2.32 -12.99 -6.56
C GLY A 102 2.04 -11.47 -6.64
N ILE A 103 2.48 -10.86 -7.73
CA ILE A 103 2.53 -9.39 -7.88
C ILE A 103 1.22 -8.74 -8.39
N GLU A 104 0.25 -9.49 -8.91
CA GLU A 104 -0.91 -8.91 -9.63
C GLU A 104 -1.70 -7.90 -8.79
N TYR A 105 -1.87 -8.18 -7.50
CA TYR A 105 -2.58 -7.30 -6.58
C TYR A 105 -1.82 -5.99 -6.32
N ASN A 106 -0.49 -6.05 -6.20
CA ASN A 106 0.35 -4.87 -6.07
C ASN A 106 0.27 -4.01 -7.33
N VAL A 107 0.36 -4.63 -8.52
CA VAL A 107 0.24 -3.93 -9.81
C VAL A 107 -1.10 -3.22 -9.92
N LEU A 108 -2.20 -3.90 -9.59
CA LEU A 108 -3.54 -3.32 -9.57
C LEU A 108 -3.61 -2.10 -8.64
N LEU A 109 -3.13 -2.23 -7.39
CA LEU A 109 -3.16 -1.14 -6.42
C LEU A 109 -2.31 0.06 -6.84
N ILE A 110 -1.12 -0.17 -7.42
CA ILE A 110 -0.27 0.90 -7.94
C ILE A 110 -1.01 1.69 -9.02
N VAL A 111 -1.60 1.01 -10.01
CA VAL A 111 -2.34 1.68 -11.10
C VAL A 111 -3.55 2.44 -10.57
N VAL A 112 -4.29 1.87 -9.63
CA VAL A 112 -5.44 2.54 -8.99
C VAL A 112 -5.00 3.78 -8.21
N LEU A 113 -3.91 3.71 -7.45
CA LEU A 113 -3.39 4.86 -6.71
C LEU A 113 -2.87 5.96 -7.64
N LEU A 114 -2.23 5.60 -8.76
CA LEU A 114 -1.84 6.54 -9.81
C LEU A 114 -3.07 7.25 -10.39
N HIS A 115 -4.14 6.51 -10.72
CA HIS A 115 -5.39 7.10 -11.21
C HIS A 115 -6.00 8.06 -10.18
N VAL A 116 -6.07 7.67 -8.91
CA VAL A 116 -6.56 8.53 -7.82
C VAL A 116 -5.71 9.80 -7.70
N MET A 117 -4.39 9.68 -7.75
CA MET A 117 -3.45 10.80 -7.69
C MET A 117 -3.64 11.77 -8.87
N PHE A 118 -3.64 11.26 -10.12
CA PHE A 118 -3.81 12.11 -11.30
C PHE A 118 -5.18 12.76 -11.39
N ALA A 119 -6.25 12.03 -11.01
CA ALA A 119 -7.59 12.61 -10.96
C ALA A 119 -7.68 13.71 -9.88
N HIS A 120 -7.01 13.53 -8.73
CA HIS A 120 -6.95 14.56 -7.70
C HIS A 120 -6.20 15.82 -8.17
N VAL A 121 -5.06 15.65 -8.85
CA VAL A 121 -4.29 16.77 -9.41
C VAL A 121 -5.09 17.53 -10.47
N ARG A 122 -5.68 16.83 -11.46
CA ARG A 122 -6.51 17.46 -12.51
C ARG A 122 -7.64 18.30 -11.93
N LYS A 123 -8.35 17.77 -10.94
CA LYS A 123 -9.41 18.50 -10.23
C LYS A 123 -8.90 19.77 -9.56
N LYS A 124 -7.68 19.73 -9.01
CA LYS A 124 -7.07 20.88 -8.32
C LYS A 124 -6.55 21.94 -9.31
N THR A 125 -6.04 21.53 -10.47
CA THR A 125 -5.47 22.43 -11.49
C THR A 125 -6.50 22.94 -12.51
N GLY A 126 -7.72 22.42 -12.53
CA GLY A 126 -8.78 22.87 -13.44
C GLY A 126 -8.57 22.47 -14.90
N THR A 127 -7.62 21.56 -15.18
CA THR A 127 -7.42 20.99 -16.51
C THR A 127 -8.55 20.00 -16.79
N ILE A 128 -9.42 20.38 -17.74
CA ILE A 128 -10.59 19.62 -18.21
C ILE A 128 -10.12 18.43 -19.05
#